data_AF-A0A7S3W104-F1
#
_entry.id   AF-A0A7S3W104-F1
#
_cell.length_a   1.000
_cell.length_b   1.000
_cell.length_c   1.000
_cell.angle_alpha   90.00
_cell.angle_beta   90.00
_cell.angle_gamma   90.00
#
_symmetry.space_group_name_H-M   'P 1'
#
loop_
_entity.id
_entity.type
_entity.pdbx_description
1 polymer ?
#
loop_
_entity_poly.entity_id
_entity_poly.type
_entity_poly.pdbx_seq_one_letter_code
_entity_poly.pdbx_strand_id
1 'polypeptide(L)'
;RRWLDPEISPASRTRAWVQLTHNGLADARTPRGEVAERCVNCFHVGKDIVLPFTPSTIDVPSCEDLRNWSVWSPTRGSRSTGDADRSAGREHLFFFGGRIHPSLEHARFLSYYDGPGSPHVRADILRLKGEPGFFIHNSFLPPPRMRKALGTKAKPAPRVSHLEMERHASFCWVPPGQRYGDARRHVPSSFLGCVPVFTMPESGGRTYDELIRWDDVSLDVPQSHLPRLPSLLRAVSSTRLDAMRQGLGCVWRRLWFSSIYGACLGEDPAEDAFDALLQVLARRARRWRVPPPGALPVAAPQR
;
A
#
# COMPACT_ATOMS: atom_id res chain seq x y z
N ARG A 1 5.00 -39.63 -12.00
CA ARG A 1 6.11 -38.66 -11.78
C ARG A 1 5.97 -38.14 -10.36
N ARG A 2 6.94 -38.37 -9.47
CA ARG A 2 6.91 -37.77 -8.12
C ARG A 2 6.95 -36.26 -8.28
N TRP A 3 5.95 -35.56 -7.74
CA TRP A 3 6.08 -34.14 -7.48
C TRP A 3 7.13 -34.02 -6.38
N LEU A 4 8.38 -33.79 -6.78
CA LEU A 4 9.42 -33.36 -5.85
C LEU A 4 8.90 -32.07 -5.22
N ASP A 5 8.87 -32.03 -3.89
CA ASP A 5 8.60 -30.80 -3.14
C ASP A 5 9.51 -29.71 -3.72
N PRO A 6 8.97 -28.61 -4.26
CA PRO A 6 9.83 -27.52 -4.67
C PRO A 6 10.50 -27.02 -3.39
N GLU A 7 11.81 -27.25 -3.29
CA GLU A 7 12.64 -26.63 -2.27
C GLU A 7 12.70 -25.14 -2.61
N ILE A 8 11.75 -24.40 -2.08
CA ILE A 8 11.68 -22.94 -2.20
C ILE A 8 12.73 -22.38 -1.24
N SER A 9 14.00 -22.46 -1.64
CA SER A 9 15.13 -21.90 -0.92
C SER A 9 15.43 -20.49 -1.44
N PRO A 10 15.31 -19.43 -0.61
CA PRO A 10 15.69 -18.05 -0.98
C PRO A 10 17.18 -17.94 -1.42
N ALA A 11 18.02 -18.87 -0.96
CA ALA A 11 19.46 -18.94 -1.23
C ALA A 11 19.82 -19.75 -2.49
N SER A 12 18.84 -20.26 -3.24
CA SER A 12 19.11 -21.09 -4.44
C SER A 12 19.84 -20.29 -5.54
N ARG A 13 20.92 -20.89 -6.07
CA ARG A 13 21.70 -20.34 -7.21
C ARG A 13 20.97 -20.44 -8.55
N THR A 14 19.97 -21.31 -8.67
CA THR A 14 19.14 -21.47 -9.87
C THR A 14 17.77 -20.86 -9.63
N ARG A 15 17.70 -19.53 -9.62
CA ARG A 15 16.42 -18.82 -9.47
C ARG A 15 15.63 -18.96 -10.77
N ALA A 16 14.61 -19.82 -10.75
CA ALA A 16 13.59 -19.81 -11.79
C ALA A 16 12.80 -18.50 -11.63
N TRP A 17 12.87 -17.63 -12.63
CA TRP A 17 12.13 -16.38 -12.66
C TRP A 17 10.65 -16.71 -12.83
N VAL A 18 9.86 -16.56 -11.76
CA VAL A 18 8.41 -16.62 -11.86
C VAL A 18 7.92 -15.20 -12.16
N GLN A 19 7.39 -14.99 -13.36
CA GLN A 19 6.67 -13.76 -13.69
C GLN A 19 5.28 -13.83 -13.04
N LEU A 20 5.15 -13.28 -11.84
CA LEU A 20 3.86 -13.14 -11.16
C LEU A 20 3.10 -11.97 -11.78
N THR A 21 2.18 -12.29 -12.68
CA THR A 21 1.27 -11.27 -13.23
C THR A 21 0.09 -11.12 -12.27
N HIS A 22 0.02 -9.97 -11.60
CA HIS A 22 -1.10 -9.62 -10.75
C HIS A 22 -2.30 -9.23 -11.62
N ASN A 23 -3.28 -10.13 -11.74
CA ASN A 23 -4.64 -9.81 -12.18
C ASN A 23 -5.60 -10.67 -11.35
N GLY A 24 -6.15 -10.11 -10.27
CA GLY A 24 -7.26 -10.72 -9.56
C GLY A 24 -8.50 -10.69 -10.46
N LEU A 25 -8.75 -11.75 -11.23
CA LEU A 25 -9.97 -11.91 -12.02
C LEU A 25 -10.75 -13.10 -11.46
N ALA A 26 -11.58 -12.83 -10.45
CA ALA A 26 -12.69 -13.70 -10.11
C ALA A 26 -13.97 -12.90 -10.35
N ASP A 27 -14.68 -13.22 -11.43
CA ASP A 27 -16.05 -12.75 -11.63
C ASP A 27 -16.92 -13.17 -10.44
N ALA A 28 -17.77 -12.29 -9.93
CA ALA A 28 -18.80 -12.69 -8.98
C ALA A 28 -19.75 -13.63 -9.73
N ARG A 29 -19.93 -14.86 -9.24
CA ARG A 29 -20.80 -15.86 -9.88
C ARG A 29 -22.06 -16.12 -9.05
N THR A 30 -23.21 -16.25 -9.71
CA THR A 30 -24.45 -16.69 -9.07
C THR A 30 -24.32 -18.14 -8.57
N PRO A 31 -25.21 -18.62 -7.69
CA PRO A 31 -25.26 -20.05 -7.31
C PRO A 31 -25.43 -21.01 -8.49
N ARG A 32 -25.88 -20.50 -9.66
CA ARG A 32 -26.02 -21.26 -10.92
C ARG A 32 -24.78 -21.16 -11.83
N GLY A 33 -23.72 -20.47 -11.40
CA GLY A 33 -22.44 -20.39 -12.11
C GLY A 33 -22.33 -19.27 -13.15
N GLU A 34 -23.36 -18.44 -13.30
CA GLU A 34 -23.40 -17.30 -14.23
C GLU A 34 -22.62 -16.10 -13.64
N VAL A 35 -21.96 -15.30 -14.49
CA VAL A 35 -21.28 -14.07 -14.05
C VAL A 35 -22.35 -13.04 -13.65
N ALA A 36 -22.51 -12.81 -12.35
CA ALA A 36 -23.46 -11.86 -11.76
C ALA A 36 -22.96 -10.42 -11.96
N GLU A 37 -21.67 -10.19 -11.70
CA GLU A 37 -20.96 -8.94 -11.96
C GLU A 37 -19.51 -9.25 -12.32
N ARG A 38 -18.98 -8.58 -13.36
CA ARG A 38 -17.54 -8.57 -13.64
C ARG A 38 -16.85 -7.82 -12.52
N CYS A 39 -16.38 -8.53 -11.51
CA CYS A 39 -15.56 -7.93 -10.48
C CYS A 39 -14.20 -7.59 -11.10
N VAL A 40 -13.96 -6.30 -11.35
CA VAL A 40 -12.75 -5.84 -12.03
C VAL A 40 -11.53 -5.84 -11.09
N ASN A 41 -11.74 -5.90 -9.77
CA ASN A 41 -10.71 -6.05 -8.74
C ASN A 41 -11.29 -6.74 -7.50
N CYS A 42 -11.35 -8.07 -7.48
CA CYS A 42 -11.73 -8.83 -6.28
C CYS A 42 -10.50 -9.43 -5.64
N PHE A 43 -9.93 -8.73 -4.65
CA PHE A 43 -8.91 -9.33 -3.79
C PHE A 43 -9.58 -10.32 -2.84
N HIS A 44 -9.17 -11.57 -2.90
CA HIS A 44 -9.62 -12.61 -1.98
C HIS A 44 -8.57 -12.84 -0.90
N VAL A 45 -8.86 -12.37 0.31
CA VAL A 45 -8.03 -12.63 1.50
C VAL A 45 -7.74 -14.13 1.63
N GLY A 46 -6.48 -14.49 1.83
CA GLY A 46 -6.02 -15.87 1.95
C GLY A 46 -5.86 -16.64 0.63
N LYS A 47 -6.35 -16.11 -0.50
CA LYS A 47 -6.14 -16.67 -1.85
C LYS A 47 -5.18 -15.82 -2.67
N ASP A 48 -5.34 -14.50 -2.63
CA ASP A 48 -4.48 -13.56 -3.35
C ASP A 48 -3.39 -13.03 -2.43
N ILE A 49 -2.23 -12.68 -3.00
CA ILE A 49 -1.10 -12.08 -2.27
C ILE A 49 -0.85 -10.70 -2.86
N VAL A 50 -0.92 -9.66 -2.02
CA VAL A 50 -0.50 -8.32 -2.42
C VAL A 50 1.01 -8.22 -2.28
N LEU A 51 1.70 -8.02 -3.41
CA LEU A 51 3.14 -7.80 -3.46
C LEU A 51 3.45 -6.30 -3.34
N PRO A 52 4.59 -5.91 -2.76
CA PRO A 52 5.07 -4.55 -2.86
C PRO A 52 5.48 -4.26 -4.32
N PHE A 53 5.60 -2.98 -4.65
CA PHE A 53 6.02 -2.56 -5.98
C PHE A 53 7.49 -2.92 -6.26
N THR A 54 7.79 -3.15 -7.54
CA THR A 54 9.18 -3.16 -8.00
C THR A 54 9.73 -1.72 -8.05
N PRO A 55 11.06 -1.53 -7.91
CA PRO A 55 11.72 -0.22 -7.90
C PRO A 55 11.52 0.64 -9.16
N SER A 56 10.99 0.05 -10.23
CA SER A 56 10.74 0.70 -11.53
C SER A 56 9.40 1.44 -11.63
N THR A 57 8.65 1.56 -10.53
CA THR A 57 7.34 2.23 -10.52
C THR A 57 7.43 3.63 -9.93
N ILE A 58 6.58 4.56 -10.41
CA ILE A 58 6.62 6.00 -10.07
C ILE A 58 6.49 6.31 -8.57
N ASP A 59 5.96 5.37 -7.79
CA ASP A 59 5.66 5.55 -6.37
C ASP A 59 6.69 4.89 -5.45
N VAL A 60 7.69 4.18 -5.98
CA VAL A 60 8.76 3.58 -5.16
C VAL A 60 10.00 4.48 -5.19
N PRO A 61 10.56 4.86 -4.03
CA PRO A 61 11.80 5.62 -3.99
C PRO A 61 12.97 4.87 -4.63
N SER A 62 13.86 5.58 -5.32
CA SER A 62 15.13 5.01 -5.76
C SER A 62 16.03 4.68 -4.57
N CYS A 63 17.08 3.85 -4.74
CA CYS A 63 18.06 3.66 -3.67
C CYS A 63 18.74 4.98 -3.25
N GLU A 64 18.89 5.94 -4.17
CA GLU A 64 19.41 7.26 -3.83
C GLU A 64 18.45 8.02 -2.91
N ASP A 65 17.15 8.04 -3.26
CA ASP A 65 16.10 8.64 -2.42
C ASP A 65 16.06 7.97 -1.04
N LEU A 66 16.14 6.63 -0.98
CA LEU A 66 16.16 5.91 0.28
C LEU A 66 17.38 6.30 1.12
N ARG A 67 18.59 6.30 0.55
CA ARG A 67 19.79 6.69 1.30
C ARG A 67 19.73 8.11 1.82
N ASN A 68 19.15 9.02 1.05
CA ASN A 68 19.07 10.43 1.40
C ASN A 68 17.93 10.74 2.37
N TRP A 69 16.77 10.11 2.23
CA TRP A 69 15.52 10.55 2.87
C TRP A 69 14.87 9.51 3.79
N SER A 70 15.22 8.23 3.67
CA SER A 70 14.72 7.21 4.60
C SER A 70 15.12 7.57 6.02
N VAL A 71 14.19 7.38 6.96
CA VAL A 71 14.49 7.48 8.40
C VAL A 71 15.29 6.26 8.89
N TRP A 72 15.37 5.21 8.07
CA TRP A 72 16.14 3.98 8.34
C TRP A 72 17.55 4.01 7.76
N SER A 73 17.91 5.09 7.05
CA SER A 73 19.22 5.19 6.41
C SER A 73 20.35 5.26 7.46
N PRO A 74 21.37 4.38 7.38
CA PRO A 74 22.46 4.35 8.35
C PRO A 74 23.32 5.62 8.28
N THR A 75 23.39 6.29 7.12
CA THR A 75 24.18 7.51 6.92
C THR A 75 23.53 8.76 7.51
N ARG A 76 22.24 8.70 7.86
CA ARG A 76 21.51 9.84 8.46
C ARG A 76 21.98 10.14 9.89
N GLY A 77 22.42 9.13 10.63
CA GLY A 77 22.90 9.25 12.02
C GLY A 77 24.24 9.97 12.18
N SER A 78 24.98 10.25 11.09
CA SER A 78 26.25 10.99 11.16
C SER A 78 26.08 12.52 11.14
N ARG A 79 24.86 13.05 10.96
CA ARG A 79 24.61 14.50 10.84
C ARG A 79 23.81 15.14 11.97
N SER A 80 23.23 14.39 12.90
CA SER A 80 22.65 14.97 14.13
C SER A 80 22.85 14.04 15.33
N THR A 81 23.52 14.57 16.35
CA THR A 81 23.69 13.94 17.66
C THR A 81 22.34 13.91 18.39
N GLY A 82 21.75 12.73 18.57
CA GLY A 82 20.65 12.49 19.50
C GLY A 82 19.50 11.66 18.92
N ASP A 83 19.20 10.53 19.57
CA ASP A 83 18.05 9.65 19.29
C ASP A 83 16.67 10.34 19.37
N ALA A 84 16.61 11.61 19.77
CA ALA A 84 15.40 12.44 19.81
C ALA A 84 14.95 12.97 18.42
N ASP A 85 15.78 12.89 17.38
CA ASP A 85 15.55 13.54 16.08
C ASP A 85 14.76 12.67 15.06
N ARG A 86 14.37 11.43 15.42
CA ARG A 86 13.56 10.59 14.52
C ARG A 86 12.08 11.03 14.44
N SER A 87 11.63 11.82 15.43
CA SER A 87 10.24 12.28 15.58
C SER A 87 10.11 13.81 15.65
N ALA A 88 11.18 14.53 16.02
CA ALA A 88 11.18 15.96 16.29
C ALA A 88 11.43 16.79 15.00
N GLY A 89 10.47 16.81 14.07
CA GLY A 89 10.62 17.68 12.90
C GLY A 89 9.62 17.50 11.77
N ARG A 90 8.54 16.73 11.97
CA ARG A 90 7.52 16.57 10.94
C ARG A 90 6.61 17.79 10.89
N GLU A 91 6.77 18.59 9.83
CA GLU A 91 6.02 19.83 9.58
C GLU A 91 4.52 19.59 9.32
N HIS A 92 4.15 18.37 8.91
CA HIS A 92 2.77 18.03 8.58
C HIS A 92 2.25 16.92 9.50
N LEU A 93 1.00 17.06 9.92
CA LEU A 93 0.29 15.99 10.62
C LEU A 93 -0.12 14.91 9.62
N PHE A 94 -0.71 15.31 8.49
CA PHE A 94 -1.27 14.39 7.50
C PHE A 94 -0.90 14.81 6.09
N PHE A 95 -0.52 13.85 5.25
CA PHE A 95 -0.16 14.11 3.86
C PHE A 95 -0.89 13.19 2.87
N PHE A 96 -1.24 13.79 1.73
CA PHE A 96 -1.46 13.07 0.49
C PHE A 96 -1.10 13.92 -0.72
N GLY A 97 -0.46 13.30 -1.72
CA GLY A 97 -0.23 13.91 -3.02
C GLY A 97 -0.66 12.97 -4.14
N GLY A 98 -1.54 13.42 -5.02
CA GLY A 98 -1.99 12.61 -6.14
C GLY A 98 -3.14 13.22 -6.92
N ARG A 99 -3.59 12.50 -7.94
CA ARG A 99 -4.74 12.92 -8.76
C ARG A 99 -6.03 12.62 -8.02
N ILE A 100 -6.76 13.66 -7.62
CA ILE A 100 -8.08 13.54 -6.99
C ILE A 100 -9.13 14.26 -7.81
N HIS A 101 -10.16 13.54 -8.24
CA HIS A 101 -11.27 14.12 -8.97
C HIS A 101 -12.28 14.74 -7.98
N PRO A 102 -12.59 16.05 -8.07
CA PRO A 102 -13.32 16.78 -7.04
C PRO A 102 -14.85 16.65 -7.10
N SER A 103 -15.44 16.02 -8.14
CA SER A 103 -16.89 15.78 -8.18
C SER A 103 -17.28 14.44 -8.81
N LEU A 104 -18.45 13.94 -8.40
CA LEU A 104 -19.13 12.77 -8.97
C LEU A 104 -19.69 13.02 -10.39
N GLU A 105 -19.72 14.26 -10.85
CA GLU A 105 -20.10 14.58 -12.23
C GLU A 105 -18.91 14.39 -13.20
N HIS A 106 -17.71 14.75 -12.74
CA HIS A 106 -16.44 14.55 -13.45
C HIS A 106 -15.94 13.10 -13.44
N ALA A 107 -16.61 12.26 -12.65
CA ALA A 107 -16.39 10.84 -12.48
C ALA A 107 -16.98 9.97 -13.61
N ARG A 108 -17.92 10.50 -14.40
CA ARG A 108 -18.68 9.72 -15.42
C ARG A 108 -17.82 9.05 -16.49
N PHE A 109 -16.59 9.54 -16.72
CA PHE A 109 -15.66 9.02 -17.73
C PHE A 109 -14.52 8.18 -17.15
N LEU A 110 -14.53 8.00 -15.83
CA LEU A 110 -13.53 7.25 -15.11
C LEU A 110 -14.24 6.00 -14.62
N SER A 111 -13.70 4.85 -14.97
CA SER A 111 -14.16 3.53 -14.54
C SER A 111 -14.03 3.25 -13.02
N TYR A 112 -14.00 4.31 -12.21
CA TYR A 112 -13.61 4.37 -10.81
C TYR A 112 -14.79 4.53 -9.83
N TYR A 113 -16.04 4.43 -10.30
CA TYR A 113 -17.21 4.81 -9.51
C TYR A 113 -18.34 3.80 -9.66
N ASP A 114 -18.96 3.45 -8.52
CA ASP A 114 -20.18 2.63 -8.46
C ASP A 114 -21.44 3.38 -8.91
N GLY A 115 -21.30 4.61 -9.42
CA GLY A 115 -22.37 5.39 -10.03
C GLY A 115 -22.47 6.83 -9.53
N PRO A 116 -23.34 7.64 -10.16
CA PRO A 116 -23.64 8.99 -9.70
C PRO A 116 -24.38 8.94 -8.35
N GLY A 117 -23.76 9.49 -7.30
CA GLY A 117 -24.37 9.65 -5.96
C GLY A 117 -23.68 8.88 -4.83
N SER A 118 -22.71 8.00 -5.13
CA SER A 118 -21.99 7.27 -4.09
C SER A 118 -20.96 8.17 -3.37
N PRO A 119 -20.90 8.14 -2.02
CA PRO A 119 -19.85 8.82 -1.26
C PRO A 119 -18.48 8.30 -1.69
N HIS A 120 -17.58 9.18 -2.13
CA HIS A 120 -16.26 8.78 -2.61
C HIS A 120 -15.17 9.26 -1.66
N VAL A 121 -14.45 8.31 -1.08
CA VAL A 121 -13.41 8.52 -0.05
C VAL A 121 -12.40 9.60 -0.43
N ARG A 122 -12.03 9.69 -1.72
CA ARG A 122 -11.09 10.72 -2.17
C ARG A 122 -11.70 12.12 -2.28
N ALA A 123 -12.98 12.22 -2.61
CA ALA A 123 -13.68 13.50 -2.61
C ALA A 123 -13.90 13.99 -1.18
N ASP A 124 -14.17 13.08 -0.25
CA ASP A 124 -14.31 13.40 1.18
C ASP A 124 -12.99 13.90 1.78
N ILE A 125 -11.85 13.26 1.45
CA ILE A 125 -10.53 13.75 1.86
C ILE A 125 -10.24 15.16 1.33
N LEU A 126 -10.63 15.49 0.09
CA LEU A 126 -10.41 16.83 -0.46
C LEU A 126 -11.05 17.94 0.38
N ARG A 127 -12.13 17.64 1.12
CA ARG A 127 -12.78 18.61 2.01
C ARG A 127 -11.89 19.03 3.17
N LEU A 128 -10.87 18.24 3.50
CA LEU A 128 -9.90 18.52 4.56
C LEU A 128 -8.71 19.38 4.10
N LYS A 129 -8.69 19.88 2.85
CA LYS A 129 -7.55 20.62 2.25
C LYS A 129 -7.18 21.94 2.97
N GLY A 130 -7.97 22.42 3.93
CA GLY A 130 -7.64 23.59 4.75
C GLY A 130 -7.34 23.27 6.22
N GLU A 131 -7.38 22.01 6.63
CA GLU A 131 -7.20 21.63 8.03
C GLU A 131 -5.77 21.90 8.51
N PRO A 132 -5.57 22.52 9.70
CA PRO A 132 -4.23 22.76 10.22
C PRO A 132 -3.41 21.47 10.34
N GLY A 133 -2.24 21.46 9.69
CA GLY A 133 -1.34 20.31 9.61
C GLY A 133 -1.68 19.30 8.51
N PHE A 134 -2.73 19.51 7.71
CA PHE A 134 -3.07 18.66 6.58
C PHE A 134 -2.51 19.24 5.28
N PHE A 135 -1.65 18.48 4.62
CA PHE A 135 -1.13 18.80 3.29
C PHE A 135 -1.75 17.87 2.25
N ILE A 136 -2.79 18.33 1.57
CA ILE A 136 -3.49 17.57 0.52
C ILE A 136 -3.23 18.23 -0.84
N HIS A 137 -2.30 17.66 -1.58
CA HIS A 137 -1.94 18.09 -2.92
C HIS A 137 -2.74 17.33 -3.98
N ASN A 138 -3.66 18.04 -4.64
CA ASN A 138 -4.43 17.52 -5.76
C ASN A 138 -3.81 17.93 -7.10
N SER A 139 -3.28 16.96 -7.84
CA SER A 139 -2.70 17.17 -9.18
C SER A 139 -3.70 17.02 -10.32
N PHE A 140 -4.99 16.84 -10.04
CA PHE A 140 -6.02 16.76 -11.08
C PHE A 140 -6.12 18.07 -11.87
N LEU A 141 -5.98 17.94 -13.19
CA LEU A 141 -6.25 19.00 -14.15
C LEU A 141 -7.36 18.51 -15.10
N PRO A 142 -8.47 19.25 -15.26
CA PRO A 142 -9.51 18.85 -16.21
C PRO A 142 -8.98 18.83 -17.65
N PRO A 143 -9.50 17.94 -18.52
CA PRO A 143 -9.14 17.92 -19.94
C PRO A 143 -9.39 19.27 -20.63
N PRO A 144 -8.61 19.65 -21.67
CA PRO A 144 -8.70 20.96 -22.31
C PRO A 144 -10.11 21.34 -22.79
N ARG A 145 -10.86 20.38 -23.36
CA ARG A 145 -12.24 20.58 -23.81
C ARG A 145 -13.18 20.97 -22.67
N MET A 146 -12.99 20.39 -21.48
CA MET A 146 -13.77 20.71 -20.29
C MET A 146 -13.37 22.05 -19.67
N ARG A 147 -12.07 22.39 -19.63
CA ARG A 147 -11.64 23.70 -19.13
C ARG A 147 -12.26 24.86 -19.92
N LYS A 148 -12.46 24.67 -21.23
CA LYS A 148 -13.13 25.63 -22.11
C LYS A 148 -14.62 25.74 -21.78
N ALA A 149 -15.31 24.61 -21.56
CA ALA A 149 -16.72 24.59 -21.17
C ALA A 149 -16.98 25.16 -19.76
N LEU A 150 -16.06 24.94 -18.81
CA LEU A 150 -16.15 25.44 -17.44
C LEU A 150 -15.67 26.90 -17.29
N GLY A 151 -15.16 27.52 -18.36
CA GLY A 151 -14.58 28.87 -18.30
C GLY A 151 -13.33 28.98 -17.40
N THR A 152 -12.78 27.85 -16.93
CA THR A 152 -11.71 27.84 -15.93
C THR A 152 -10.35 28.01 -16.59
N LYS A 153 -9.66 29.13 -16.31
CA LYS A 153 -8.22 29.31 -16.58
C LYS A 153 -7.34 28.59 -15.54
N ALA A 154 -7.76 27.42 -15.05
CA ALA A 154 -7.08 26.71 -13.98
C ALA A 154 -5.63 26.40 -14.38
N LYS A 155 -4.67 27.03 -13.69
CA LYS A 155 -3.24 26.74 -13.83
C LYS A 155 -2.95 25.37 -13.20
N PRO A 156 -2.01 24.59 -13.76
CA PRO A 156 -1.55 23.37 -13.09
C PRO A 156 -1.11 23.70 -11.67
N ALA A 157 -1.47 22.84 -10.71
CA ALA A 157 -0.91 22.96 -9.37
C ALA A 157 0.63 22.88 -9.44
N PRO A 158 1.36 23.62 -8.60
CA PRO A 158 2.81 23.50 -8.51
C PRO A 158 3.21 22.03 -8.29
N ARG A 159 4.27 21.57 -8.97
CA ARG A 159 4.78 20.22 -8.73
C ARG A 159 5.33 20.16 -7.30
N VAL A 160 4.91 19.14 -6.55
CA VAL A 160 5.47 18.82 -5.23
C VAL A 160 6.11 17.43 -5.31
N SER A 161 7.27 17.26 -4.69
CA SER A 161 7.88 15.94 -4.55
C SER A 161 7.09 15.14 -3.53
N HIS A 162 6.47 14.03 -3.96
CA HIS A 162 5.68 13.18 -3.07
C HIS A 162 6.52 12.63 -1.92
N LEU A 163 7.70 12.10 -2.22
CA LEU A 163 8.63 11.54 -1.25
C LEU A 163 9.13 12.58 -0.25
N GLU A 164 9.39 13.81 -0.73
CA GLU A 164 9.79 14.91 0.14
C GLU A 164 8.67 15.33 1.11
N MET A 165 7.42 15.27 0.69
CA MET A 165 6.30 15.61 1.57
C MET A 165 5.98 14.46 2.54
N GLU A 166 6.09 13.20 2.10
CA GLU A 166 5.90 12.03 2.96
C GLU A 166 6.92 11.98 4.10
N ARG A 167 8.19 12.31 3.86
CA ARG A 167 9.22 12.37 4.92
C ARG A 167 8.91 13.40 6.01
N HIS A 168 8.13 14.44 5.67
CA HIS A 168 7.79 15.55 6.55
C HIS A 168 6.41 15.40 7.22
N ALA A 169 5.68 14.32 6.91
CA ALA A 169 4.33 14.09 7.42
C ALA A 169 4.26 12.98 8.47
N SER A 170 3.51 13.16 9.55
CA SER A 170 3.37 12.11 10.57
C SER A 170 2.52 10.93 10.10
N PHE A 171 1.46 11.23 9.36
CA PHE A 171 0.52 10.27 8.81
C PHE A 171 0.40 10.46 7.30
N CYS A 172 0.40 9.36 6.54
CA CYS A 172 0.27 9.40 5.08
C CYS A 172 -0.94 8.61 4.66
N TRP A 173 -1.79 9.25 3.86
CA TRP A 173 -3.01 8.61 3.41
C TRP A 173 -2.73 7.50 2.41
N VAL A 174 -3.40 6.37 2.62
CA VAL A 174 -3.37 5.21 1.74
C VAL A 174 -4.77 5.04 1.13
N PRO A 175 -5.08 5.77 0.05
CA PRO A 175 -6.34 5.58 -0.65
C PRO A 175 -6.39 4.20 -1.30
N PRO A 176 -7.60 3.65 -1.51
CA PRO A 176 -7.75 2.51 -2.40
C PRO A 176 -7.19 2.83 -3.78
N GLY A 177 -6.66 1.82 -4.47
CA GLY A 177 -6.13 1.90 -5.83
C GLY A 177 -7.18 2.25 -6.88
N GLN A 178 -6.81 2.14 -8.16
CA GLN A 178 -7.80 2.33 -9.23
C GLN A 178 -8.91 1.27 -9.10
N ARG A 179 -10.18 1.66 -9.31
CA ARG A 179 -11.36 0.79 -9.16
C ARG A 179 -11.40 0.01 -7.83
N TYR A 180 -11.14 0.70 -6.72
CA TYR A 180 -11.06 0.09 -5.38
C TYR A 180 -10.04 -1.04 -5.22
N GLY A 181 -9.10 -1.22 -6.16
CA GLY A 181 -8.04 -2.22 -6.04
C GLY A 181 -7.04 -1.92 -4.92
N ASP A 182 -6.01 -2.75 -4.78
CA ASP A 182 -5.07 -2.69 -3.65
C ASP A 182 -4.57 -1.26 -3.37
N ALA A 183 -4.69 -0.86 -2.11
CA ALA A 183 -4.10 0.36 -1.62
C ALA A 183 -2.59 0.11 -1.46
N ARG A 184 -1.74 0.89 -2.14
CA ARG A 184 -0.28 0.61 -2.25
C ARG A 184 0.64 1.72 -1.75
N ARG A 185 0.07 2.86 -1.34
CA ARG A 185 0.83 4.03 -0.84
C ARG A 185 1.49 3.77 0.52
N HIS A 186 1.06 2.73 1.25
CA HIS A 186 1.73 2.32 2.49
C HIS A 186 3.18 1.91 2.26
N VAL A 187 3.56 1.46 1.06
CA VAL A 187 4.94 1.05 0.74
C VAL A 187 5.92 2.23 0.83
N PRO A 188 5.80 3.31 0.02
CA PRO A 188 6.67 4.48 0.16
C PRO A 188 6.58 5.14 1.54
N SER A 189 5.37 5.22 2.13
CA SER A 189 5.19 5.77 3.47
C SER A 189 6.00 5.01 4.53
N SER A 190 6.08 3.67 4.42
CA SER A 190 6.85 2.82 5.33
C SER A 190 8.35 3.07 5.24
N PHE A 191 8.89 3.29 4.04
CA PHE A 191 10.31 3.63 3.87
C PHE A 191 10.66 5.00 4.46
N LEU A 192 9.71 5.93 4.48
CA LEU A 192 9.92 7.30 4.96
C LEU A 192 9.44 7.50 6.41
N GLY A 193 9.00 6.45 7.09
CA GLY A 193 8.51 6.51 8.48
C GLY A 193 7.23 7.32 8.67
N CYS A 194 6.50 7.56 7.59
CA CYS A 194 5.18 8.18 7.62
C CYS A 194 4.15 7.09 7.94
N VAL A 195 3.38 7.22 9.02
CA VAL A 195 2.46 6.16 9.44
C VAL A 195 1.30 6.06 8.44
N PRO A 196 1.10 4.89 7.80
CA PRO A 196 0.03 4.71 6.83
C PRO A 196 -1.36 4.87 7.49
N VAL A 197 -2.27 5.56 6.81
CA VAL A 197 -3.68 5.68 7.21
C VAL A 197 -4.56 5.10 6.11
N PHE A 198 -5.16 3.94 6.37
CA PHE A 198 -6.10 3.29 5.48
C PHE A 198 -7.51 3.80 5.77
N THR A 199 -8.23 4.19 4.71
CA THR A 199 -9.61 4.70 4.85
C THR A 199 -10.68 3.78 4.30
N MET A 200 -10.23 2.68 3.68
CA MET A 200 -11.04 1.58 3.17
C MET A 200 -10.33 0.26 3.54
N PRO A 201 -10.18 -0.04 4.83
CA PRO A 201 -9.40 -1.22 5.27
C PRO A 201 -10.00 -2.55 4.77
N GLU A 202 -11.30 -2.57 4.49
CA GLU A 202 -12.00 -3.76 4.00
C GLU A 202 -11.93 -3.93 2.47
N SER A 203 -11.51 -2.91 1.71
CA SER A 203 -11.65 -2.90 0.25
C SER A 203 -10.46 -3.51 -0.50
N GLY A 204 -9.54 -4.20 0.18
CA GLY A 204 -8.37 -4.83 -0.45
C GLY A 204 -7.40 -5.36 0.58
N GLY A 205 -6.61 -6.37 0.21
CA GLY A 205 -5.54 -6.85 1.07
C GLY A 205 -4.42 -5.83 1.19
N ARG A 206 -3.71 -5.84 2.31
CA ARG A 206 -2.45 -5.11 2.46
C ARG A 206 -1.30 -6.03 2.11
N THR A 207 -0.16 -5.42 1.77
CA THR A 207 1.04 -6.17 1.41
C THR A 207 1.43 -7.14 2.51
N TYR A 208 1.51 -8.43 2.19
CA TYR A 208 1.84 -9.50 3.12
C TYR A 208 1.09 -9.46 4.46
N ASP A 209 -0.23 -9.24 4.45
CA ASP A 209 -1.11 -9.28 5.65
C ASP A 209 -0.89 -10.52 6.55
N GLU A 210 -0.44 -11.64 5.98
CA GLU A 210 -0.15 -12.87 6.73
C GLU A 210 1.14 -12.81 7.55
N LEU A 211 2.02 -11.85 7.26
CA LEU A 211 3.31 -11.66 7.92
C LEU A 211 3.37 -10.35 8.69
N ILE A 212 2.74 -9.29 8.16
CA ILE A 212 2.79 -7.96 8.72
C ILE A 212 1.49 -7.70 9.47
N ARG A 213 1.60 -7.49 10.78
CA ARG A 213 0.49 -7.00 11.61
C ARG A 213 0.32 -5.50 11.39
N TRP A 214 -0.37 -5.14 10.32
CA TRP A 214 -0.55 -3.74 9.93
C TRP A 214 -1.22 -2.89 11.01
N ASP A 215 -2.06 -3.47 11.86
CA ASP A 215 -2.72 -2.76 12.97
C ASP A 215 -1.73 -2.23 14.02
N ASP A 216 -0.53 -2.82 14.08
CA ASP A 216 0.55 -2.37 14.99
C ASP A 216 1.36 -1.20 14.39
N VAL A 217 1.26 -0.95 13.08
CA VAL A 217 2.13 -0.01 12.34
C VAL A 217 1.38 0.97 11.44
N SER A 218 0.05 0.97 11.48
CA SER A 218 -0.81 1.83 10.66
C SER A 218 -2.10 2.18 11.40
N LEU A 219 -2.92 3.05 10.80
CA LEU A 219 -4.23 3.40 11.31
C LEU A 219 -5.32 3.07 10.30
N ASP A 220 -6.40 2.49 10.81
CA ASP A 220 -7.65 2.33 10.08
C ASP A 220 -8.65 3.40 10.48
N VAL A 221 -9.08 4.19 9.50
CA VAL A 221 -10.09 5.24 9.69
C VAL A 221 -11.16 5.04 8.62
N PRO A 222 -12.25 4.30 8.90
CA PRO A 222 -13.27 4.01 7.89
C PRO A 222 -13.82 5.30 7.30
N GLN A 223 -14.32 5.24 6.06
CA GLN A 223 -14.79 6.42 5.32
C GLN A 223 -15.79 7.26 6.13
N SER A 224 -16.68 6.63 6.90
CA SER A 224 -17.65 7.29 7.78
C SER A 224 -17.01 8.20 8.84
N HIS A 225 -15.75 7.98 9.20
CA HIS A 225 -14.99 8.75 10.19
C HIS A 225 -14.10 9.83 9.58
N LEU A 226 -14.04 9.96 8.24
CA LEU A 226 -13.25 11.01 7.59
C LEU A 226 -13.54 12.44 8.09
N PRO A 227 -14.80 12.85 8.37
CA PRO A 227 -15.06 14.17 8.94
C PRO A 227 -14.36 14.41 10.28
N ARG A 228 -14.06 13.35 11.03
CA ARG A 228 -13.37 13.38 12.33
C ARG A 228 -11.87 13.10 12.21
N LEU A 229 -11.35 12.80 11.01
CA LEU A 229 -9.95 12.42 10.79
C LEU A 229 -8.95 13.39 11.45
N PRO A 230 -9.08 14.73 11.35
CA PRO A 230 -8.16 15.64 12.04
C PRO A 230 -8.10 15.43 13.55
N SER A 231 -9.26 15.26 14.20
CA SER A 231 -9.32 15.00 15.64
C SER A 231 -8.76 13.63 16.01
N LEU A 232 -9.02 12.59 15.20
CA LEU A 232 -8.53 11.23 15.42
C LEU A 232 -7.01 11.18 15.34
N LEU A 233 -6.40 11.81 14.34
CA LEU A 233 -4.95 11.84 14.19
C LEU A 233 -4.26 12.64 15.31
N ARG A 234 -4.83 13.77 15.74
CA ARG A 234 -4.31 14.55 16.87
C ARG A 234 -4.44 13.83 18.21
N ALA A 235 -5.43 12.94 18.35
CA ALA A 235 -5.63 12.14 19.56
C ALA A 235 -4.65 10.96 19.68
N VAL A 236 -3.89 10.63 18.63
CA VAL A 236 -2.84 9.62 18.71
C VAL A 236 -1.71 10.15 19.58
N SER A 237 -1.44 9.49 20.70
CA SER A 237 -0.34 9.87 21.59
C SER A 237 1.01 9.73 20.88
N SER A 238 1.99 10.55 21.28
CA SER A 238 3.37 10.45 20.80
C SER A 238 3.94 9.04 20.99
N THR A 239 3.72 8.42 22.16
CA THR A 239 4.16 7.05 22.44
C THR A 239 3.59 6.04 21.45
N ARG A 240 2.30 6.13 21.10
CA ARG A 240 1.68 5.23 20.12
C ARG A 240 2.24 5.48 18.71
N LEU A 241 2.41 6.76 18.34
CA LEU A 241 2.99 7.14 17.06
C LEU A 241 4.43 6.63 16.90
N ASP A 242 5.25 6.77 17.95
CA ASP A 242 6.64 6.30 17.95
C ASP A 242 6.70 4.76 17.90
N ALA A 243 5.80 4.06 18.61
CA ALA A 243 5.70 2.61 18.52
C ALA A 243 5.36 2.13 17.09
N MET A 244 4.37 2.77 16.43
CA MET A 244 4.04 2.46 15.03
C MET A 244 5.24 2.68 14.11
N ARG A 245 5.98 3.80 14.29
CA ARG A 245 7.20 4.08 13.51
C ARG A 245 8.30 3.05 13.75
N GLN A 246 8.56 2.68 15.00
CA GLN A 246 9.54 1.64 15.31
C GLN A 246 9.18 0.32 14.63
N GLY A 247 7.90 -0.06 14.66
CA GLY A 247 7.39 -1.22 13.93
C GLY A 247 7.59 -1.10 12.41
N LEU A 248 7.35 0.07 11.80
CA LEU A 248 7.68 0.31 10.38
C LEU A 248 9.17 0.08 10.08
N GLY A 249 10.05 0.41 11.03
CA GLY A 249 11.48 0.12 10.98
C GLY A 249 11.83 -1.37 10.87
N CYS A 250 10.95 -2.26 11.35
CA CYS A 250 11.06 -3.71 11.19
C CYS A 250 10.36 -4.22 9.92
N VAL A 251 9.30 -3.55 9.49
CA VAL A 251 8.47 -3.96 8.35
C VAL A 251 9.09 -3.61 7.01
N TRP A 252 9.74 -2.45 6.86
CA TRP A 252 10.13 -1.92 5.55
C TRP A 252 11.04 -2.85 4.73
N ARG A 253 11.89 -3.67 5.36
CA ARG A 253 12.76 -4.64 4.68
C ARG A 253 11.95 -5.61 3.83
N ARG A 254 10.80 -6.05 4.36
CA ARG A 254 9.85 -6.94 3.67
C ARG A 254 9.08 -6.25 2.53
N LEU A 255 9.30 -4.96 2.30
CA LEU A 255 8.66 -4.20 1.23
C LEU A 255 9.63 -3.87 0.08
N TRP A 256 10.91 -4.21 0.23
CA TRP A 256 11.94 -4.00 -0.78
C TRP A 256 12.54 -5.32 -1.23
N PHE A 257 12.67 -5.53 -2.54
CA PHE A 257 13.24 -6.74 -3.12
C PHE A 257 14.79 -6.66 -3.21
N SER A 258 15.49 -6.50 -2.07
CA SER A 258 16.95 -6.33 -2.04
C SER A 258 17.71 -7.52 -2.62
N SER A 259 17.17 -8.73 -2.50
CA SER A 259 17.74 -9.94 -3.09
C SER A 259 17.69 -9.95 -4.62
N ILE A 260 16.86 -9.11 -5.24
CA ILE A 260 16.68 -9.00 -6.70
C ILE A 260 17.33 -7.72 -7.23
N TYR A 261 17.11 -6.58 -6.57
CA TYR A 261 17.54 -5.27 -7.06
C TYR A 261 18.73 -4.68 -6.29
N GLY A 262 19.26 -5.41 -5.30
CA GLY A 262 20.33 -4.95 -4.42
C GLY A 262 19.81 -4.20 -3.18
N ALA A 263 20.62 -4.21 -2.12
CA ALA A 263 20.32 -3.50 -0.90
C ALA A 263 20.53 -1.99 -1.06
N CYS A 264 19.57 -1.18 -0.63
CA CYS A 264 19.71 0.28 -0.68
C CYS A 264 20.31 0.87 0.60
N LEU A 265 19.96 0.31 1.76
CA LEU A 265 20.32 0.80 3.09
C LEU A 265 21.17 -0.21 3.89
N GLY A 266 21.66 -1.27 3.22
CA GLY A 266 22.44 -2.34 3.85
C GLY A 266 21.58 -3.41 4.53
N GLU A 267 20.30 -3.50 4.18
CA GLU A 267 19.39 -4.53 4.65
C GLU A 267 19.80 -5.94 4.18
N ASP A 268 19.54 -6.93 5.05
CA ASP A 268 19.77 -8.34 4.75
C ASP A 268 18.78 -8.84 3.69
N PRO A 269 19.25 -9.38 2.55
CA PRO A 269 18.41 -10.02 1.54
C PRO A 269 17.56 -11.19 2.06
N ALA A 270 17.90 -11.78 3.21
CA ALA A 270 17.14 -12.86 3.83
C ALA A 270 15.87 -12.37 4.56
N GLU A 271 15.66 -11.07 4.70
CA GLU A 271 14.45 -10.49 5.31
C GLU A 271 13.67 -9.59 4.34
N ASP A 272 13.93 -9.74 3.05
CA ASP A 272 13.44 -8.87 2.00
C ASP A 272 12.02 -9.22 1.53
N ALA A 273 11.49 -8.49 0.55
CA ALA A 273 10.17 -8.77 -0.03
C ALA A 273 10.09 -10.13 -0.74
N PHE A 274 11.19 -10.62 -1.32
CA PHE A 274 11.19 -11.95 -1.94
C PHE A 274 11.09 -13.03 -0.86
N ASP A 275 11.89 -12.96 0.19
CA ASP A 275 11.78 -13.87 1.33
C ASP A 275 10.39 -13.85 1.95
N ALA A 276 9.81 -12.66 2.16
CA ALA A 276 8.43 -12.50 2.65
C ALA A 276 7.42 -13.23 1.74
N LEU A 277 7.53 -13.10 0.42
CA LEU A 277 6.70 -13.85 -0.52
C LEU A 277 6.87 -15.37 -0.33
N LEU A 278 8.10 -15.86 -0.22
CA LEU A 278 8.36 -17.29 -0.04
C LEU A 278 7.79 -17.81 1.29
N GLN A 279 7.86 -17.02 2.36
CA GLN A 279 7.26 -17.36 3.65
C GLN A 279 5.73 -17.46 3.55
N VAL A 280 5.05 -16.53 2.86
CA VAL A 280 3.60 -16.60 2.63
C VAL A 280 3.25 -17.86 1.85
N LEU A 281 3.96 -18.12 0.75
CA LEU A 281 3.74 -19.32 -0.07
C LEU A 281 3.94 -20.61 0.73
N ALA A 282 5.01 -20.68 1.55
CA ALA A 282 5.28 -21.84 2.39
C ALA A 282 4.20 -22.06 3.46
N ARG A 283 3.68 -20.99 4.08
CA ARG A 283 2.56 -21.07 5.03
C ARG A 283 1.30 -21.62 4.37
N ARG A 284 0.97 -21.12 3.17
CA ARG A 284 -0.19 -21.57 2.40
C ARG A 284 -0.05 -23.00 1.90
N ALA A 285 1.12 -23.39 1.41
CA ALA A 285 1.39 -24.75 0.97
C ALA A 285 1.22 -25.77 2.11
N ARG A 286 1.67 -25.45 3.34
CA ARG A 286 1.42 -26.29 4.53
C ARG A 286 -0.06 -26.42 4.84
N ARG A 287 -0.82 -25.32 4.76
CA ARG A 287 -2.27 -25.34 4.96
C ARG A 287 -2.97 -26.23 3.92
N TRP A 288 -2.57 -26.18 2.65
CA TRP A 288 -3.14 -27.03 1.60
C TRP A 288 -2.76 -28.51 1.72
N ARG A 289 -1.67 -28.84 2.42
CA ARG A 289 -1.30 -30.23 2.75
C ARG A 289 -2.13 -30.82 3.89
N VAL A 290 -2.82 -29.99 4.66
CA VAL A 290 -3.75 -30.43 5.69
C VAL A 290 -5.16 -30.42 5.08
N PRO A 291 -5.78 -31.58 4.83
CA PRO A 291 -7.17 -31.60 4.40
C PRO A 291 -8.05 -30.86 5.43
N PRO A 292 -9.06 -30.08 5.00
CA PRO A 292 -9.95 -29.43 5.94
C PRO A 292 -10.63 -30.47 6.86
N PRO A 293 -10.99 -30.11 8.10
CA PRO A 293 -11.67 -31.04 9.01
C PRO A 293 -12.91 -31.64 8.33
N GLY A 294 -12.95 -32.96 8.19
CA GLY A 294 -14.04 -33.68 7.53
C GLY A 294 -13.84 -33.97 6.04
N ALA A 295 -12.74 -33.53 5.41
CA ALA A 295 -12.40 -33.96 4.06
C ALA A 295 -11.85 -35.39 4.08
N LEU A 296 -12.52 -36.29 3.34
CA LEU A 296 -12.04 -37.66 3.15
C LEU A 296 -10.68 -37.62 2.44
N PRO A 297 -9.71 -38.45 2.87
CA PRO A 297 -8.42 -38.53 2.20
C PRO A 297 -8.64 -38.93 0.74
N VAL A 298 -8.19 -38.09 -0.18
CA VAL A 298 -8.19 -38.43 -1.61
C VAL A 298 -7.25 -39.61 -1.78
N ALA A 299 -7.79 -40.76 -2.17
CA ALA A 299 -7.02 -41.97 -2.39
C ALA A 299 -5.89 -41.66 -3.38
N ALA A 300 -4.66 -42.01 -3.00
CA ALA A 300 -3.51 -41.89 -3.89
C ALA A 300 -3.80 -42.67 -5.18
N PRO A 301 -3.47 -42.12 -6.37
CA PRO A 301 -3.72 -42.82 -7.61
C PRO A 301 -2.97 -44.16 -7.60
N GLN A 302 -3.71 -45.25 -7.80
CA GLN A 302 -3.13 -46.58 -7.96
C GLN A 302 -2.23 -46.57 -9.20
N ARG A 303 -1.08 -47.23 -9.07
CA ARG A 303 0.06 -47.19 -10.00
C ARG A 303 -0.27 -47.70 -11.39
#